data_AF-A0A0G1VNX1-F1
#
_entry.id   AF-A0A0G1VNX1-F1
#
_cell.length_a   1.000
_cell.length_b   1.000
_cell.length_c   1.000
_cell.angle_alpha   90.00
_cell.angle_beta   90.00
_cell.angle_gamma   90.00
#
_symmetry.space_group_name_H-M   'P 1'
#
loop_
_entity.id
_entity.type
_entity.pdbx_description
1 polymer ?
#
loop_
_entity_poly.entity_id
_entity_poly.type
_entity_poly.pdbx_seq_one_letter_code
_entity_poly.pdbx_strand_id
1 'polypeptide(L)'
;MLDVAGKSYFQDDVFIGSNTDLNGKVNIVDPNALNIVLASSASDATNKSGRIGLLHYTLAEEPIALITGGDTSTDAWVNIGGGETTHNTARRINFFTAANNTTTTGTERMRLTNSGLSLGSSYVGTAAPSEGMIIQGNVGIGTTGPGAQLHVKGLNTAGHTALILRDLASASTDNSVFKVDQDNVGDDQPSMQVNQDGTGDILQLLDTATPVFVVKDGGNVGIGTTGPGRLLDVAGKSYFQDDVFIGSNT
;
A
#
# COMPACT_ATOMS: atom_id res chain seq x y z
N MET A 1 48.91 -10.10 -17.62
CA MET A 1 47.57 -9.52 -17.84
C MET A 1 47.09 -10.09 -19.15
N LEU A 2 46.03 -10.89 -19.15
CA LEU A 2 45.46 -11.42 -20.38
C LEU A 2 44.61 -10.30 -20.99
N ASP A 3 45.11 -9.65 -22.04
CA ASP A 3 44.39 -8.65 -22.82
C ASP A 3 43.98 -9.30 -24.14
N VAL A 4 42.69 -9.54 -24.31
CA VAL A 4 42.14 -10.21 -25.49
C VAL A 4 41.29 -9.20 -26.23
N ALA A 5 41.69 -8.86 -27.46
CA ALA A 5 40.98 -7.90 -28.32
C ALA A 5 39.63 -8.43 -28.88
N GLY A 6 39.11 -9.54 -28.35
CA GLY A 6 37.90 -10.22 -28.84
C GLY A 6 37.17 -10.99 -27.74
N LYS A 7 36.09 -11.68 -28.11
CA LYS A 7 35.30 -12.50 -27.17
C LYS A 7 36.15 -13.67 -26.65
N SER A 8 36.27 -13.77 -25.33
CA SER A 8 36.91 -14.92 -24.66
C SER A 8 35.83 -15.92 -24.26
N TYR A 9 36.04 -17.21 -24.56
CA TYR A 9 35.15 -18.30 -24.16
C TYR A 9 35.91 -19.23 -23.21
N PHE A 10 35.34 -19.48 -22.03
CA PHE A 10 35.88 -20.42 -21.05
C PHE A 10 34.94 -21.62 -20.97
N GLN A 11 35.48 -22.83 -21.05
CA GLN A 11 34.69 -24.08 -21.03
C GLN A 11 34.36 -24.55 -19.61
N ASP A 12 35.12 -24.06 -18.63
CA ASP A 12 35.01 -24.39 -17.21
C ASP A 12 34.95 -23.10 -16.37
N ASP A 13 34.91 -23.25 -15.05
CA ASP A 13 34.83 -22.15 -14.08
C ASP A 13 35.96 -21.13 -14.24
N VAL A 14 35.58 -19.86 -14.23
CA VAL A 14 36.51 -18.73 -14.28
C VAL A 14 36.59 -18.10 -12.89
N PHE A 15 37.74 -18.23 -12.25
CA PHE A 15 38.04 -17.55 -11.00
C PHE A 15 38.62 -16.16 -11.29
N ILE A 16 37.94 -15.09 -10.85
CA ILE A 16 38.40 -13.71 -11.03
C ILE A 16 38.58 -13.06 -9.65
N GLY A 17 39.83 -12.80 -9.28
CA GLY A 17 40.21 -12.22 -7.98
C GLY A 17 41.27 -13.04 -7.25
N SER A 18 41.67 -12.58 -6.05
CA SER A 18 42.56 -13.35 -5.16
C SER A 18 41.75 -13.93 -3.99
N ASN A 19 42.12 -15.12 -3.51
CA ASN A 19 41.49 -15.73 -2.33
C ASN A 19 41.97 -15.12 -0.99
N THR A 20 42.85 -14.13 -1.02
CA THR A 20 43.54 -13.61 0.18
C THR A 20 43.43 -12.10 0.38
N ASP A 21 43.23 -11.30 -0.67
CA ASP A 21 43.17 -9.83 -0.58
C ASP A 21 41.85 -9.26 -1.14
N LEU A 22 41.20 -8.42 -0.32
CA LEU A 22 39.92 -7.74 -0.58
C LEU A 22 39.94 -6.74 -1.76
N ASN A 23 41.10 -6.52 -2.38
CA ASN A 23 41.28 -5.67 -3.56
C ASN A 23 41.21 -6.43 -4.90
N GLY A 24 41.05 -7.76 -4.89
CA GLY A 24 40.88 -8.60 -6.08
C GLY A 24 39.45 -8.63 -6.63
N LYS A 25 38.79 -7.48 -6.81
CA LYS A 25 37.39 -7.42 -7.26
C LYS A 25 37.28 -7.41 -8.79
N VAL A 26 36.18 -7.96 -9.31
CA VAL A 26 35.75 -7.75 -10.69
C VAL A 26 35.42 -6.26 -10.87
N ASN A 27 36.19 -5.55 -11.70
CA ASN A 27 35.93 -4.16 -12.07
C ASN A 27 35.61 -4.10 -13.58
N ILE A 28 34.39 -3.67 -13.93
CA ILE A 28 33.94 -3.55 -15.32
C ILE A 28 33.60 -2.08 -15.54
N VAL A 29 34.38 -1.42 -16.40
CA VAL A 29 34.23 0.01 -16.69
C VAL A 29 34.02 0.20 -18.18
N ASP A 30 32.77 0.36 -18.59
CA ASP A 30 32.38 0.85 -19.91
C ASP A 30 31.29 1.93 -19.75
N PRO A 31 31.53 3.18 -20.17
CA PRO A 31 30.53 4.24 -20.05
C PRO A 31 29.40 4.16 -21.09
N ASN A 32 29.54 3.34 -22.14
CA ASN A 32 28.66 3.38 -23.31
C ASN A 32 27.81 2.11 -23.50
N ALA A 33 27.96 1.10 -22.65
CA ALA A 33 27.23 -0.18 -22.74
C ALA A 33 26.79 -0.70 -21.37
N LEU A 34 25.95 -1.74 -21.37
CA LEU A 34 25.64 -2.49 -20.16
C LEU A 34 26.88 -3.26 -19.71
N ASN A 35 27.34 -2.99 -18.49
CA ASN A 35 28.53 -3.63 -17.93
C ASN A 35 28.34 -5.14 -17.68
N ILE A 36 27.12 -5.59 -17.35
CA ILE A 36 26.78 -7.00 -17.18
C ILE A 36 25.50 -7.28 -17.96
N VAL A 37 25.58 -8.24 -18.90
CA VAL A 37 24.44 -8.69 -19.71
C VAL A 37 24.25 -10.18 -19.45
N LEU A 38 23.06 -10.54 -18.97
CA LEU A 38 22.64 -11.92 -18.73
C LEU A 38 21.46 -12.24 -19.64
N ALA A 39 21.64 -13.20 -20.54
CA ALA A 39 20.58 -13.63 -21.44
C ALA A 39 20.70 -15.12 -21.75
N SER A 40 19.57 -15.81 -21.73
CA SER A 40 19.45 -17.22 -22.14
C SER A 40 19.59 -17.43 -23.65
N SER A 41 19.51 -16.36 -24.44
CA SER A 41 19.63 -16.40 -25.90
C SER A 41 20.16 -15.06 -26.41
N ALA A 42 21.07 -15.10 -27.38
CA ALA A 42 21.51 -13.93 -28.14
C ALA A 42 20.76 -13.78 -29.48
N SER A 43 19.85 -14.71 -29.80
CA SER A 43 19.10 -14.70 -31.05
C SER A 43 18.02 -13.62 -31.08
N ASP A 44 17.86 -13.03 -32.25
CA ASP A 44 16.81 -12.05 -32.50
C ASP A 44 15.41 -12.66 -32.36
N ALA A 45 14.43 -11.84 -31.96
CA ALA A 45 13.02 -12.22 -31.80
C ALA A 45 12.76 -13.49 -30.97
N THR A 46 13.64 -13.82 -30.03
CA THR A 46 13.44 -14.90 -29.04
C THR A 46 13.26 -14.35 -27.64
N ASN A 47 12.53 -15.08 -26.80
CA ASN A 47 12.40 -14.78 -25.38
C ASN A 47 13.77 -14.90 -24.71
N LYS A 48 14.13 -13.89 -23.92
CA LYS A 48 15.40 -13.84 -23.21
C LYS A 48 15.13 -13.80 -21.72
N SER A 49 15.94 -14.52 -20.95
CA SER A 49 15.91 -14.48 -19.50
C SER A 49 17.32 -14.34 -18.93
N GLY A 50 17.45 -13.56 -17.86
CA GLY A 50 18.70 -13.39 -17.11
C GLY A 50 18.46 -13.73 -15.64
N ARG A 51 19.46 -14.31 -14.96
CA ARG A 51 19.33 -14.75 -13.56
C ARG A 51 20.60 -14.49 -12.77
N ILE A 52 20.43 -14.05 -11.53
CA ILE A 52 21.44 -14.02 -10.48
C ILE A 52 20.85 -14.82 -9.31
N GLY A 53 21.60 -15.80 -8.81
CA GLY A 53 21.11 -16.71 -7.78
C GLY A 53 22.23 -17.25 -6.90
N LEU A 54 21.86 -18.11 -5.95
CA LEU A 54 22.76 -18.81 -5.03
C LEU A 54 22.29 -20.24 -4.79
N LEU A 55 23.22 -21.12 -4.43
CA LEU A 55 22.90 -22.51 -4.10
C LEU A 55 21.98 -22.60 -2.90
N HIS A 56 21.07 -23.57 -2.92
CA HIS A 56 20.24 -23.84 -1.75
C HIS A 56 21.08 -24.37 -0.59
N TYR A 57 20.57 -24.21 0.64
CA TYR A 57 21.20 -24.72 1.87
C TYR A 57 21.46 -26.23 1.82
N THR A 58 20.65 -26.96 1.08
CA THR A 58 20.75 -28.40 0.85
C THR A 58 20.94 -28.68 -0.64
N LEU A 59 21.65 -29.75 -0.97
CA LEU A 59 21.86 -30.18 -2.36
C LEU A 59 20.67 -30.97 -2.96
N ALA A 60 19.66 -31.25 -2.16
CA ALA A 60 18.43 -31.93 -2.60
C ALA A 60 17.37 -30.95 -3.15
N GLU A 61 17.65 -29.66 -3.07
CA GLU A 61 16.73 -28.57 -3.39
C GLU A 61 17.27 -27.71 -4.52
N GLU A 62 16.36 -27.07 -5.25
CA GLU A 62 16.74 -26.18 -6.34
C GLU A 62 17.41 -24.89 -5.82
N PRO A 63 18.38 -24.30 -6.54
CA PRO A 63 18.99 -23.03 -6.19
C PRO A 63 17.97 -21.90 -6.01
N ILE A 64 18.31 -20.90 -5.19
CA ILE A 64 17.46 -19.74 -4.96
C ILE A 64 17.79 -18.68 -6.01
N ALA A 65 16.77 -18.22 -6.73
CA ALA A 65 16.90 -17.07 -7.62
C ALA A 65 16.74 -15.77 -6.83
N LEU A 66 17.77 -14.91 -6.87
CA LEU A 66 17.76 -13.61 -6.19
C LEU A 66 17.16 -12.51 -7.06
N ILE A 67 17.64 -12.40 -8.29
CA ILE A 67 17.12 -11.47 -9.29
C ILE A 67 16.96 -12.25 -10.57
N THR A 68 15.78 -12.18 -11.15
CA THR A 68 15.53 -12.69 -12.49
C THR A 68 14.91 -11.59 -13.32
N GLY A 69 15.00 -11.72 -14.63
CA GLY A 69 14.35 -10.82 -15.56
C GLY A 69 14.07 -11.55 -16.85
N GLY A 70 13.03 -11.11 -17.54
CA GLY A 70 12.59 -11.66 -18.81
C GLY A 70 12.28 -10.55 -19.79
N ASP A 71 12.52 -10.82 -21.06
CA ASP A 71 12.12 -9.97 -22.18
C ASP A 71 11.48 -10.86 -23.25
N THR A 72 10.27 -10.48 -23.65
CA THR A 72 9.43 -11.17 -24.63
C THR A 72 8.98 -10.17 -25.68
N SER A 73 8.27 -10.62 -26.71
CA SER A 73 7.76 -9.70 -27.74
C SER A 73 6.73 -8.68 -27.23
N THR A 74 6.16 -8.85 -26.03
CA THR A 74 5.07 -8.00 -25.51
C THR A 74 5.34 -7.42 -24.12
N ASP A 75 6.35 -7.92 -23.41
CA ASP A 75 6.58 -7.56 -22.01
C ASP A 75 8.05 -7.74 -21.63
N ALA A 76 8.51 -6.91 -20.71
CA ALA A 76 9.83 -6.97 -20.10
C ALA A 76 9.70 -6.71 -18.60
N TRP A 77 10.27 -7.59 -17.77
CA TRP A 77 10.07 -7.57 -16.33
C TRP A 77 11.36 -7.85 -15.55
N VAL A 78 11.34 -7.46 -14.28
CA VAL A 78 12.37 -7.80 -13.29
C VAL A 78 11.67 -8.33 -12.05
N ASN A 79 12.07 -9.53 -11.61
CA ASN A 79 11.63 -10.08 -10.34
C ASN A 79 12.78 -10.04 -9.35
N ILE A 80 12.46 -9.66 -8.12
CA ILE A 80 13.36 -9.72 -6.98
C ILE A 80 12.81 -10.79 -6.06
N GLY A 81 13.67 -11.75 -5.71
CA GLY A 81 13.33 -12.87 -4.84
C GLY A 81 12.84 -14.13 -5.56
N GLY A 82 12.87 -14.22 -6.89
CA GLY A 82 12.52 -15.45 -7.63
C GLY A 82 11.25 -15.31 -8.48
N GLY A 83 10.30 -16.23 -8.35
CA GLY A 83 9.05 -16.22 -9.14
C GLY A 83 9.10 -16.97 -10.47
N GLU A 84 9.99 -17.94 -10.60
CA GLU A 84 10.17 -18.80 -11.78
C GLU A 84 9.90 -20.26 -11.41
N THR A 85 9.61 -21.12 -12.39
CA THR A 85 9.27 -22.55 -12.14
C THR A 85 10.47 -23.45 -11.86
N THR A 86 11.68 -22.96 -12.08
CA THR A 86 12.92 -23.75 -12.08
C THR A 86 13.83 -23.50 -10.88
N HIS A 87 13.45 -22.57 -10.00
CA HIS A 87 14.28 -22.14 -8.87
C HIS A 87 13.42 -21.89 -7.64
N ASN A 88 14.04 -22.02 -6.47
CA ASN A 88 13.40 -21.65 -5.22
C ASN A 88 13.24 -20.12 -5.11
N THR A 89 12.14 -19.71 -4.48
CA THR A 89 11.78 -18.29 -4.26
C THR A 89 12.11 -17.87 -2.83
N ALA A 90 12.51 -16.62 -2.64
CA ALA A 90 12.81 -16.03 -1.36
C ALA A 90 11.55 -15.97 -0.48
N ARG A 91 11.66 -16.46 0.75
CA ARG A 91 10.59 -16.35 1.78
C ARG A 91 10.39 -14.92 2.29
N ARG A 92 11.37 -14.03 2.06
CA ARG A 92 11.32 -12.62 2.44
C ARG A 92 12.20 -11.76 1.54
N ILE A 93 11.79 -10.51 1.35
CA ILE A 93 12.61 -9.45 0.75
C ILE A 93 12.68 -8.32 1.76
N ASN A 94 13.90 -7.95 2.15
CA ASN A 94 14.14 -6.95 3.18
C ASN A 94 14.85 -5.73 2.58
N PHE A 95 14.40 -4.54 2.92
CA PHE A 95 15.02 -3.29 2.51
C PHE A 95 15.59 -2.56 3.73
N PHE A 96 16.90 -2.36 3.71
CA PHE A 96 17.64 -1.69 4.76
C PHE A 96 18.05 -0.28 4.32
N THR A 97 18.01 0.67 5.24
CA THR A 97 18.62 1.99 5.03
C THR A 97 19.64 2.28 6.12
N ALA A 98 20.64 3.08 5.76
CA ALA A 98 21.70 3.51 6.65
C ALA A 98 21.37 4.86 7.30
N ALA A 99 21.96 5.13 8.47
CA ALA A 99 21.87 6.46 9.08
C ALA A 99 22.78 7.48 8.35
N ASN A 100 23.87 7.00 7.75
CA ASN A 100 24.85 7.79 6.99
C ASN A 100 25.62 6.89 6.00
N ASN A 101 26.49 7.50 5.19
CA ASN A 101 27.26 6.81 4.15
C ASN A 101 28.38 5.87 4.64
N THR A 102 28.57 5.70 5.96
CA THR A 102 29.57 4.78 6.53
C THR A 102 28.94 3.68 7.40
N THR A 103 27.61 3.61 7.48
CA THR A 103 26.90 2.58 8.27
C THR A 103 26.96 1.21 7.57
N THR A 104 27.35 0.16 8.30
CA THR A 104 27.55 -1.19 7.73
C THR A 104 26.36 -2.15 7.92
N THR A 105 25.53 -1.96 8.94
CA THR A 105 24.36 -2.83 9.20
C THR A 105 23.05 -2.22 8.75
N GLY A 106 22.86 -0.92 8.98
CA GLY A 106 21.62 -0.21 8.68
C GLY A 106 20.45 -0.65 9.57
N THR A 107 19.26 -0.19 9.21
CA THR A 107 17.99 -0.54 9.85
C THR A 107 17.02 -0.99 8.77
N GLU A 108 16.34 -2.11 8.99
CA GLU A 108 15.29 -2.56 8.09
C GLU A 108 14.09 -1.61 8.16
N ARG A 109 13.64 -1.14 7.00
CA ARG A 109 12.52 -0.18 6.88
C ARG A 109 11.30 -0.77 6.21
N MET A 110 11.47 -1.83 5.43
CA MET A 110 10.40 -2.49 4.70
C MET A 110 10.71 -3.98 4.55
N ARG A 111 9.69 -4.80 4.75
CA ARG A 111 9.75 -6.25 4.61
C ARG A 111 8.55 -6.77 3.83
N LEU A 112 8.80 -7.57 2.81
CA LEU A 112 7.78 -8.40 2.15
C LEU A 112 7.96 -9.84 2.59
N THR A 113 6.86 -10.50 2.89
CA THR A 113 6.80 -11.93 3.25
C THR A 113 5.64 -12.58 2.51
N ASN A 114 5.48 -13.89 2.65
CA ASN A 114 4.30 -14.60 2.16
C ASN A 114 2.99 -14.17 2.85
N SER A 115 3.04 -13.42 3.96
CA SER A 115 1.85 -12.90 4.61
C SER A 115 1.47 -11.53 4.07
N GLY A 116 2.43 -10.65 3.80
CA GLY A 116 2.14 -9.28 3.36
C GLY A 116 3.32 -8.33 3.51
N LEU A 117 3.01 -7.03 3.54
CA LEU A 117 3.97 -5.92 3.58
C LEU A 117 3.99 -5.21 4.93
N SER A 118 5.16 -5.15 5.56
CA SER A 118 5.38 -4.36 6.78
C SER A 118 6.29 -3.16 6.49
N LEU A 119 5.87 -1.96 6.90
CA LEU A 119 6.63 -0.71 6.81
C LEU A 119 6.94 -0.14 8.21
N GLY A 120 8.19 0.26 8.42
CA GLY A 120 8.68 0.85 9.66
C GLY A 120 9.44 -0.12 10.57
N SER A 121 10.44 0.40 11.29
CA SER A 121 11.48 -0.38 11.97
C SER A 121 10.97 -1.33 13.05
N SER A 122 9.89 -1.01 13.75
CA SER A 122 9.28 -1.93 14.72
C SER A 122 8.30 -2.89 14.04
N TYR A 123 7.57 -2.43 13.03
CA TYR A 123 6.53 -3.23 12.37
C TYR A 123 7.10 -4.29 11.43
N VAL A 124 8.31 -4.12 10.88
CA VAL A 124 8.98 -5.19 10.13
C VAL A 124 9.25 -6.44 10.98
N GLY A 125 9.28 -6.33 12.31
CA GLY A 125 9.35 -7.47 13.24
C GLY A 125 8.01 -8.18 13.46
N THR A 126 6.90 -7.56 13.06
CA THR A 126 5.53 -8.08 13.20
C THR A 126 5.04 -8.61 11.86
N ALA A 127 4.43 -9.79 11.86
CA ALA A 127 3.82 -10.33 10.65
C ALA A 127 2.66 -9.43 10.22
N ALA A 128 2.69 -8.95 8.96
CA ALA A 128 1.56 -8.27 8.36
C ALA A 128 0.37 -9.25 8.24
N PRO A 129 -0.89 -8.76 8.24
CA PRO A 129 -2.05 -9.57 7.91
C PRO A 129 -1.88 -10.26 6.55
N SER A 130 -2.50 -11.43 6.38
CA SER A 130 -2.50 -12.17 5.11
C SER A 130 -3.02 -11.27 3.97
N GLU A 131 -2.25 -11.19 2.88
CA GLU A 131 -2.50 -10.30 1.75
C GLU A 131 -2.66 -8.82 2.14
N GLY A 132 -2.08 -8.42 3.27
CA GLY A 132 -2.29 -7.12 3.90
C GLY A 132 -1.02 -6.28 4.07
N MET A 133 -1.22 -5.07 4.61
CA MET A 133 -0.15 -4.12 4.89
C MET A 133 -0.29 -3.57 6.31
N ILE A 134 0.83 -3.45 7.03
CA ILE A 134 0.93 -2.66 8.26
C ILE A 134 1.97 -1.55 8.11
N ILE A 135 1.63 -0.36 8.61
CA ILE A 135 2.48 0.83 8.51
C ILE A 135 2.69 1.41 9.90
N GLN A 136 3.95 1.54 10.31
CA GLN A 136 4.31 2.24 11.54
C GLN A 136 4.36 3.75 11.29
N GLY A 137 3.74 4.52 12.19
CA GLY A 137 3.69 5.98 12.11
C GLY A 137 2.43 6.48 11.40
N ASN A 138 2.49 7.70 10.86
CA ASN A 138 1.36 8.36 10.24
C ASN A 138 1.34 8.14 8.71
N VAL A 139 0.16 7.89 8.16
CA VAL A 139 -0.10 7.77 6.72
C VAL A 139 -0.74 9.05 6.22
N GLY A 140 -0.03 9.78 5.35
CA GLY A 140 -0.54 10.96 4.66
C GLY A 140 -0.96 10.63 3.23
N ILE A 141 -2.18 10.99 2.86
CA ILE A 141 -2.67 10.93 1.47
C ILE A 141 -3.02 12.36 1.03
N GLY A 142 -2.31 12.88 0.02
CA GLY A 142 -2.47 14.27 -0.41
C GLY A 142 -1.89 15.33 0.55
N THR A 143 -1.08 14.91 1.54
CA THR A 143 -0.42 15.78 2.51
C THR A 143 1.01 15.33 2.78
N THR A 144 1.92 16.27 3.00
CA THR A 144 3.33 16.01 3.38
C THR A 144 3.56 16.06 4.89
N GLY A 145 2.59 16.55 5.66
CA GLY A 145 2.63 16.64 7.12
C GLY A 145 1.38 16.03 7.73
N PRO A 146 1.27 14.70 7.84
CA PRO A 146 0.12 14.06 8.46
C PRO A 146 0.09 14.35 9.98
N GLY A 147 -0.96 15.05 10.44
CA GLY A 147 -1.16 15.41 11.85
C GLY A 147 -1.93 14.36 12.69
N ALA A 148 -2.35 13.27 12.06
CA ALA A 148 -3.01 12.12 12.67
C ALA A 148 -2.47 10.83 12.05
N GLN A 149 -2.77 9.67 12.66
CA GLN A 149 -2.31 8.36 12.16
C GLN A 149 -2.73 8.10 10.71
N LEU A 150 -3.92 8.56 10.32
CA LEU A 150 -4.34 8.65 8.93
C LEU A 150 -4.82 10.08 8.67
N HIS A 151 -4.18 10.78 7.73
CA HIS A 151 -4.59 12.12 7.29
C HIS A 151 -4.77 12.12 5.78
N VAL A 152 -6.02 12.22 5.34
CA VAL A 152 -6.40 12.32 3.93
C VAL A 152 -6.79 13.76 3.64
N LYS A 153 -6.08 14.42 2.73
CA LYS A 153 -6.34 15.78 2.28
C LYS A 153 -6.71 15.79 0.80
N GLY A 154 -7.95 16.14 0.49
CA GLY A 154 -8.42 16.32 -0.88
C GLY A 154 -7.85 17.59 -1.50
N LEU A 155 -7.26 17.47 -2.69
CA LEU A 155 -6.79 18.60 -3.49
C LEU A 155 -7.62 18.80 -4.78
N ASN A 156 -8.45 17.81 -5.11
CA ASN A 156 -9.31 17.84 -6.29
C ASN A 156 -10.68 18.42 -5.95
N THR A 157 -11.27 19.15 -6.91
CA THR A 157 -12.62 19.73 -6.79
C THR A 157 -13.73 18.82 -7.32
N ALA A 158 -13.36 17.69 -7.94
CA ALA A 158 -14.27 16.68 -8.44
C ALA A 158 -13.98 15.32 -7.81
N GLY A 159 -15.04 14.57 -7.50
CA GLY A 159 -14.96 13.27 -6.81
C GLY A 159 -14.88 13.40 -5.28
N HIS A 160 -14.68 12.25 -4.62
CA HIS A 160 -14.58 12.17 -3.16
C HIS A 160 -13.11 12.15 -2.72
N THR A 161 -12.79 12.87 -1.64
CA THR A 161 -11.47 12.77 -0.97
C THR A 161 -11.21 11.36 -0.43
N ALA A 162 -12.24 10.73 0.13
CA ALA A 162 -12.26 9.34 0.56
C ALA A 162 -13.61 8.74 0.18
N LEU A 163 -13.62 7.52 -0.39
CA LEU A 163 -14.83 6.78 -0.71
C LEU A 163 -14.79 5.44 0.03
N ILE A 164 -15.77 5.22 0.89
CA ILE A 164 -15.97 3.96 1.62
C ILE A 164 -17.23 3.33 1.03
N LEU A 165 -17.03 2.29 0.22
CA LEU A 165 -18.09 1.65 -0.57
C LEU A 165 -18.00 0.14 -0.40
N ARG A 166 -19.16 -0.51 -0.37
CA ARG A 166 -19.30 -1.95 -0.61
C ARG A 166 -20.15 -2.16 -1.86
N ASP A 167 -19.57 -2.83 -2.84
CA ASP A 167 -20.27 -3.30 -4.04
C ASP A 167 -20.11 -4.82 -4.13
N LEU A 168 -21.10 -5.54 -3.65
CA LEU A 168 -21.11 -7.01 -3.64
C LEU A 168 -22.35 -7.50 -4.35
N ALA A 169 -22.21 -8.59 -5.12
CA ALA A 169 -23.35 -9.34 -5.67
C ALA A 169 -24.12 -10.16 -4.60
N SER A 170 -23.71 -10.10 -3.33
CA SER A 170 -24.29 -10.90 -2.23
C SER A 170 -25.64 -10.35 -1.80
N ALA A 171 -26.61 -11.24 -1.58
CA ALA A 171 -27.95 -10.90 -1.10
C ALA A 171 -28.03 -10.64 0.42
N SER A 172 -26.94 -10.87 1.16
CA SER A 172 -26.87 -10.62 2.61
C SER A 172 -25.49 -10.09 3.01
N THR A 173 -25.49 -9.12 3.93
CA THR A 173 -24.31 -8.57 4.58
C THR A 173 -24.61 -8.26 6.03
N ASP A 174 -23.73 -8.65 6.95
CA ASP A 174 -24.01 -8.57 8.40
C ASP A 174 -23.45 -7.29 9.07
N ASN A 175 -22.38 -6.69 8.52
CA ASN A 175 -21.70 -5.55 9.14
C ASN A 175 -21.87 -4.24 8.36
N SER A 176 -21.83 -3.10 9.04
CA SER A 176 -21.80 -1.78 8.39
C SER A 176 -20.56 -1.62 7.50
N VAL A 177 -20.63 -0.73 6.50
CA VAL A 177 -19.48 -0.41 5.63
C VAL A 177 -18.49 0.51 6.36
N PHE A 178 -19.00 1.31 7.31
CA PHE A 178 -18.21 2.21 8.15
C PHE A 178 -18.73 2.14 9.59
N LYS A 179 -17.81 2.12 10.55
CA LYS A 179 -18.10 2.08 11.99
C LYS A 179 -17.18 3.07 12.69
N VAL A 180 -17.76 3.88 13.58
CA VAL A 180 -17.02 4.82 14.42
C VAL A 180 -17.40 4.51 15.86
N ASP A 181 -16.48 3.88 16.58
CA ASP A 181 -16.66 3.54 17.98
C ASP A 181 -15.66 4.29 18.83
N GLN A 182 -16.14 4.80 19.95
CA GLN A 182 -15.30 5.22 21.04
C GLN A 182 -15.66 4.42 22.29
N ASP A 183 -14.69 3.66 22.81
CA ASP A 183 -14.91 2.53 23.74
C ASP A 183 -14.11 2.70 25.04
N ASN A 184 -14.15 3.89 25.64
CA ASN A 184 -13.70 4.10 27.01
C ASN A 184 -14.74 4.92 27.79
N VAL A 185 -15.05 4.46 29.01
CA VAL A 185 -16.07 5.06 29.87
C VAL A 185 -15.73 6.50 30.28
N GLY A 186 -14.44 6.87 30.21
CA GLY A 186 -13.95 8.21 30.55
C GLY A 186 -13.90 9.17 29.37
N ASP A 187 -14.34 8.76 28.17
CA ASP A 187 -14.35 9.62 26.99
C ASP A 187 -15.47 10.69 27.09
N ASP A 188 -15.10 11.96 26.89
CA ASP A 188 -16.00 13.12 26.97
C ASP A 188 -16.16 13.86 25.62
N GLN A 189 -15.46 13.40 24.58
CA GLN A 189 -15.48 13.89 23.21
C GLN A 189 -16.47 13.12 22.32
N PRO A 190 -17.01 13.74 21.24
CA PRO A 190 -17.81 13.01 20.26
C PRO A 190 -16.97 11.99 19.50
N SER A 191 -17.55 10.82 19.19
CA SER A 191 -16.88 9.79 18.38
C SER A 191 -16.71 10.24 16.92
N MET A 192 -17.63 11.06 16.40
CA MET A 192 -17.58 11.63 15.06
C MET A 192 -17.96 13.11 15.08
N GLN A 193 -17.17 13.93 14.39
CA GLN A 193 -17.47 15.33 14.12
C GLN A 193 -17.53 15.56 12.62
N VAL A 194 -18.60 16.19 12.14
CA VAL A 194 -18.73 16.67 10.76
C VAL A 194 -18.70 18.19 10.83
N ASN A 195 -17.70 18.79 10.18
CA ASN A 195 -17.58 20.24 10.08
C ASN A 195 -17.58 20.66 8.61
N GLN A 196 -18.44 21.62 8.29
CA GLN A 196 -18.62 22.16 6.95
C GLN A 196 -18.50 23.68 7.07
N ASP A 197 -17.52 24.26 6.38
CA ASP A 197 -17.22 25.71 6.46
C ASP A 197 -17.70 26.49 5.22
N GLY A 198 -18.45 25.84 4.33
CA GLY A 198 -18.99 26.43 3.10
C GLY A 198 -20.49 26.68 3.21
N THR A 199 -21.22 26.56 2.10
CA THR A 199 -22.67 26.84 2.05
C THR A 199 -23.52 25.60 1.74
N GLY A 200 -22.90 24.40 1.74
CA GLY A 200 -23.59 23.15 1.47
C GLY A 200 -24.21 22.57 2.74
N ASP A 201 -25.09 21.59 2.58
CA ASP A 201 -25.66 20.86 3.73
C ASP A 201 -24.53 20.23 4.57
N ILE A 202 -24.67 20.26 5.90
CA ILE A 202 -23.71 19.69 6.83
C ILE A 202 -23.72 18.15 6.73
N LEU A 203 -24.91 17.56 6.64
CA LEU A 203 -25.10 16.11 6.54
C LEU A 203 -26.33 15.79 5.70
N GLN A 204 -26.20 14.77 4.85
CA GLN A 204 -27.32 14.14 4.15
C GLN A 204 -27.25 12.63 4.32
N LEU A 205 -28.38 12.01 4.68
CA LEU A 205 -28.59 10.58 4.54
C LEU A 205 -29.57 10.38 3.39
N LEU A 206 -29.18 9.57 2.41
CA LEU A 206 -29.96 9.33 1.21
C LEU A 206 -30.46 7.89 1.19
N ASP A 207 -31.70 7.73 0.73
CA ASP A 207 -32.18 6.47 0.16
C ASP A 207 -32.03 6.59 -1.36
N THR A 208 -31.15 5.77 -1.94
CA THR A 208 -30.65 5.91 -3.31
C THR A 208 -30.22 7.35 -3.64
N ALA A 209 -31.05 8.11 -4.36
CA ALA A 209 -30.75 9.49 -4.78
C ALA A 209 -31.58 10.54 -4.03
N THR A 210 -32.45 10.14 -3.11
CA THR A 210 -33.36 11.03 -2.38
C THR A 210 -32.90 11.23 -0.95
N PRO A 211 -32.61 12.46 -0.50
CA PRO A 211 -32.30 12.73 0.90
C PRO A 211 -33.52 12.46 1.79
N VAL A 212 -33.34 11.62 2.81
CA VAL A 212 -34.36 11.26 3.80
C VAL A 212 -34.13 11.94 5.15
N PHE A 213 -32.88 12.33 5.42
CA PHE A 213 -32.48 13.14 6.57
C PHE A 213 -31.46 14.18 6.11
N VAL A 214 -31.69 15.44 6.44
CA VAL A 214 -30.83 16.55 6.03
C VAL A 214 -30.58 17.47 7.22
N VAL A 215 -29.31 17.82 7.45
CA VAL A 215 -28.90 18.92 8.32
C VAL A 215 -28.37 20.02 7.42
N LYS A 216 -29.10 21.13 7.33
CA LYS A 216 -28.70 22.28 6.51
C LYS A 216 -27.55 23.05 7.14
N ASP A 217 -26.81 23.77 6.31
CA ASP A 217 -26.04 24.91 6.78
C ASP A 217 -26.96 25.86 7.58
N GLY A 218 -26.46 26.37 8.70
CA GLY A 218 -27.26 27.12 9.69
C GLY A 218 -28.07 26.28 10.67
N GLY A 219 -28.12 24.95 10.53
CA GLY A 219 -28.58 24.02 11.58
C GLY A 219 -30.02 23.54 11.53
N ASN A 220 -30.82 23.91 10.51
CA ASN A 220 -32.17 23.33 10.36
C ASN A 220 -32.09 21.84 10.00
N VAL A 221 -32.92 21.02 10.65
CA VAL A 221 -33.01 19.57 10.43
C VAL A 221 -34.32 19.24 9.71
N GLY A 222 -34.21 18.54 8.58
CA GLY A 222 -35.33 18.01 7.81
C GLY A 222 -35.40 16.49 7.88
N ILE A 223 -36.59 15.95 8.13
CA ILE A 223 -36.89 14.50 8.05
C ILE A 223 -37.97 14.29 6.99
N GLY A 224 -37.65 13.55 5.92
CA GLY A 224 -38.53 13.37 4.76
C GLY A 224 -38.70 14.63 3.90
N THR A 225 -37.95 15.70 4.17
CA THR A 225 -37.95 16.95 3.40
C THR A 225 -36.52 17.45 3.21
N THR A 226 -36.26 18.07 2.06
CA THR A 226 -34.95 18.66 1.71
C THR A 226 -34.89 20.17 1.96
N GLY A 227 -36.01 20.80 2.30
CA GLY A 227 -36.12 22.23 2.53
C GLY A 227 -36.84 22.54 3.85
N PRO A 228 -36.22 22.23 5.01
CA PRO A 228 -36.85 22.48 6.31
C PRO A 228 -37.11 23.98 6.50
N GLY A 229 -38.39 24.35 6.70
CA GLY A 229 -38.81 25.75 6.91
C GLY A 229 -38.65 26.25 8.35
N ARG A 230 -38.24 25.36 9.26
CA ARG A 230 -38.03 25.59 10.70
C ARG A 230 -36.80 24.80 11.17
N LEU A 231 -36.37 25.02 12.40
CA LEU A 231 -35.24 24.29 13.01
C LEU A 231 -35.43 22.77 12.95
N LEU A 232 -36.67 22.29 13.10
CA LEU A 232 -37.05 20.90 12.87
C LEU A 232 -38.29 20.89 11.96
N ASP A 233 -38.21 20.20 10.84
CA ASP A 233 -39.31 20.04 9.89
C ASP A 233 -39.44 18.57 9.49
N VAL A 234 -40.61 17.98 9.72
CA VAL A 234 -40.90 16.56 9.43
C VAL A 234 -42.03 16.49 8.43
N ALA A 235 -41.72 16.06 7.21
CA ALA A 235 -42.72 15.85 6.17
C ALA A 235 -43.29 14.43 6.26
N GLY A 236 -44.36 14.27 7.03
CA GLY A 236 -45.04 13.00 7.20
C GLY A 236 -45.76 12.88 8.54
N LYS A 237 -46.33 11.70 8.80
CA LYS A 237 -46.89 11.38 10.10
C LYS A 237 -45.76 11.03 11.06
N SER A 238 -45.74 11.64 12.24
CA SER A 238 -44.84 11.28 13.33
C SER A 238 -45.59 10.45 14.36
N TYR A 239 -44.94 9.45 14.94
CA TYR A 239 -45.47 8.64 16.02
C TYR A 239 -44.54 8.75 17.22
N PHE A 240 -45.10 9.16 18.37
CA PHE A 240 -44.39 9.28 19.64
C PHE A 240 -45.05 8.30 20.61
N GLN A 241 -44.25 7.45 21.27
CA GLN A 241 -44.75 6.44 22.21
C GLN A 241 -45.04 7.02 23.59
N ASP A 242 -44.37 8.11 23.92
CA ASP A 242 -44.48 8.83 25.19
C ASP A 242 -44.94 10.28 24.97
N ASP A 243 -44.96 11.09 26.03
CA ASP A 243 -45.43 12.48 26.02
C ASP A 243 -44.63 13.38 25.06
N VAL A 244 -45.35 14.27 24.38
CA VAL A 244 -44.78 15.32 23.51
C VAL A 244 -45.07 16.69 24.12
N PHE A 245 -44.01 17.43 24.46
CA PHE A 245 -44.14 18.80 24.96
C PHE A 245 -44.08 19.80 23.80
N ILE A 246 -45.18 20.49 23.51
CA ILE A 246 -45.30 21.45 22.39
C ILE A 246 -45.48 22.88 22.95
N GLY A 247 -44.40 23.45 23.51
CA GLY A 247 -44.36 24.81 24.11
C GLY A 247 -45.35 25.05 25.27
N SER A 248 -45.22 26.07 26.13
CA SER A 248 -44.01 26.55 26.80
C SER A 248 -43.77 25.73 28.08
N ASN A 249 -42.50 25.51 28.43
CA ASN A 249 -42.12 25.46 29.85
C ASN A 249 -42.13 26.91 30.35
N THR A 250 -43.29 27.40 30.79
CA THR A 250 -43.29 28.45 31.81
C THR A 250 -43.41 27.77 33.16
#